data_AF-A0A137SS75-F1
#
_entry.id   AF-A0A137SS75-F1
#
_cell.length_a   1.000
_cell.length_b   1.000
_cell.length_c   1.000
_cell.angle_alpha   90.00
_cell.angle_beta   90.00
_cell.angle_gamma   90.00
#
_symmetry.space_group_name_H-M   'P 1'
#
loop_
_entity.id
_entity.type
_entity.pdbx_description
1 polymer ?
#
loop_
_entity_poly.entity_id
_entity_poly.type
_entity_poly.pdbx_seq_one_letter_code
_entity_poly.pdbx_strand_id
1 'polypeptide(L)'
;MEVSVKDGQTLSDIAIQEYGSLEALPALAAANGIGMAETLAAGSRLQLPDVSFNRLIQQYCKANDVSPATERGMTDVKLRVFGGEFSPQFN
;
A
#
# COMPACT_ATOMS: atom_id res chain seq x y z
N MET A 1 8.15 -4.41 -16.92
CA MET A 1 7.02 -3.45 -16.90
C MET A 1 7.27 -2.44 -15.80
N GLU A 2 6.66 -1.26 -15.86
CA GLU A 2 6.78 -0.23 -14.81
C GLU A 2 5.40 0.19 -14.32
N VAL A 3 5.31 0.59 -13.05
CA VAL A 3 4.13 1.25 -12.47
C VAL A 3 4.54 2.57 -11.84
N SER A 4 3.68 3.58 -11.94
CA SER A 4 3.87 4.85 -11.26
C SER A 4 3.16 4.81 -9.91
N VAL A 5 3.87 5.20 -8.85
CA VAL A 5 3.34 5.27 -7.49
C VAL A 5 2.33 6.41 -7.40
N LYS A 6 1.08 6.10 -7.01
CA LYS A 6 0.05 7.11 -6.72
C LYS A 6 0.26 7.69 -5.32
N ASP A 7 -0.35 8.85 -5.06
CA ASP A 7 -0.26 9.52 -3.76
C ASP A 7 -0.80 8.63 -2.63
N GLY A 8 -0.03 8.53 -1.54
CA GLY A 8 -0.37 7.71 -0.38
C GLY A 8 -0.20 6.19 -0.53
N GLN A 9 0.41 5.69 -1.62
CA GLN A 9 0.67 4.27 -1.77
C GLN A 9 1.93 3.81 -1.04
N THR A 10 1.83 2.67 -0.38
CA THR A 10 2.96 1.90 0.14
C THR A 10 3.40 0.84 -0.87
N LEU A 11 4.59 0.26 -0.65
CA LEU A 11 5.03 -0.87 -1.46
C LEU A 11 4.12 -2.10 -1.33
N SER A 12 3.47 -2.26 -0.16
CA SER A 12 2.46 -3.28 0.08
C SER A 12 1.20 -3.07 -0.76
N ASP A 13 0.77 -1.82 -0.91
CA ASP A 13 -0.36 -1.48 -1.78
C ASP A 13 -0.07 -1.84 -3.24
N ILE A 14 1.14 -1.50 -3.73
CA ILE A 14 1.58 -1.83 -5.08
C ILE A 14 1.67 -3.35 -5.28
N ALA A 15 2.15 -4.10 -4.29
CA ALA A 15 2.20 -5.56 -4.35
C ALA A 15 0.80 -6.17 -4.53
N ILE A 16 -0.20 -5.69 -3.78
CA ILE A 16 -1.59 -6.13 -3.94
C ILE A 16 -2.17 -5.68 -5.29
N GLN A 17 -1.95 -4.43 -5.69
CA GLN A 17 -2.49 -3.89 -6.94
C GLN A 17 -1.95 -4.64 -8.18
N GLU A 18 -0.63 -4.87 -8.24
CA GLU A 18 0.03 -5.40 -9.44
C GLU A 18 0.20 -6.91 -9.42
N TYR A 19 0.16 -7.56 -8.25
CA TYR A 19 0.36 -9.02 -8.13
C TYR A 19 -0.75 -9.74 -7.35
N GLY A 20 -1.69 -8.99 -6.78
CA GLY A 20 -2.82 -9.53 -6.02
C GLY A 20 -2.45 -10.10 -4.65
N SER A 21 -1.20 -9.97 -4.20
CA SER A 21 -0.71 -10.61 -2.97
C SER A 21 0.42 -9.81 -2.32
N LEU A 22 0.40 -9.75 -0.99
CA LEU A 22 1.51 -9.24 -0.18
C LEU A 22 2.79 -10.10 -0.32
N GLU A 23 2.66 -11.36 -0.73
CA GLU A 23 3.81 -12.23 -0.99
C GLU A 23 4.75 -11.68 -2.08
N ALA A 24 4.27 -10.78 -2.93
CA ALA A 24 5.08 -10.12 -3.95
C ALA A 24 6.01 -9.04 -3.39
N LEU A 25 5.77 -8.58 -2.14
CA LEU A 25 6.48 -7.47 -1.53
C LEU A 25 8.02 -7.65 -1.53
N PRO A 26 8.59 -8.82 -1.16
CA PRO A 26 10.04 -9.01 -1.19
C PRO A 26 10.63 -8.97 -2.59
N ALA A 27 9.94 -9.55 -3.58
CA ALA A 27 10.39 -9.56 -4.97
C ALA A 27 10.36 -8.14 -5.56
N LEU A 28 9.30 -7.39 -5.27
CA LEU A 28 9.15 -6.00 -5.70
C LEU A 28 10.20 -5.09 -5.06
N ALA A 29 10.45 -5.24 -3.75
CA ALA A 29 11.49 -4.50 -3.04
C ALA A 29 12.89 -4.79 -3.62
N ALA A 30 13.21 -6.08 -3.81
CA ALA A 30 14.49 -6.50 -4.38
C ALA A 30 14.71 -5.98 -5.80
N ALA A 31 13.68 -6.01 -6.66
CA ALA A 31 13.75 -5.51 -8.02
C ALA A 31 14.00 -4.00 -8.12
N ASN A 32 13.68 -3.24 -7.06
CA ASN A 32 13.83 -1.79 -7.01
C ASN A 32 14.97 -1.32 -6.08
N GLY A 33 15.60 -2.23 -5.35
CA GLY A 33 16.71 -1.90 -4.44
C GLY A 33 16.29 -1.06 -3.22
N ILE A 34 15.03 -1.18 -2.79
CA ILE A 34 14.44 -0.39 -1.70
C ILE A 34 14.03 -1.26 -0.51
N GLY A 35 13.81 -0.64 0.65
CA GLY A 35 13.27 -1.31 1.82
C GLY A 35 11.78 -1.66 1.66
N MET A 36 11.32 -2.76 2.26
CA MET A 36 9.91 -3.18 2.20
C MET A 36 8.93 -2.18 2.85
N ALA A 37 9.42 -1.39 3.81
CA ALA A 37 8.68 -0.37 4.54
C ALA A 37 9.14 1.05 4.20
N GLU A 38 9.89 1.22 3.10
CA GLU A 38 10.35 2.53 2.66
C GLU A 38 9.19 3.37 2.15
N THR A 39 9.17 4.65 2.52
CA THR A 39 8.17 5.61 2.03
C THR A 39 8.39 5.87 0.56
N LEU A 40 7.33 5.75 -0.24
CA LEU A 40 7.39 5.98 -1.68
C LEU A 40 6.95 7.42 -2.01
N ALA A 41 7.73 8.10 -2.84
CA ALA A 41 7.32 9.40 -3.38
C ALA A 41 6.28 9.21 -4.49
N ALA A 42 5.18 9.96 -4.45
CA ALA A 42 4.19 9.99 -5.51
C ALA A 42 4.85 10.37 -6.86
N GLY A 43 4.48 9.67 -7.93
CA GLY A 43 5.03 9.84 -9.28
C GLY A 43 6.32 9.07 -9.53
N SER A 44 6.97 8.50 -8.50
CA SER A 44 8.11 7.59 -8.70
C SER A 44 7.70 6.35 -9.52
N ARG A 45 8.66 5.74 -10.21
CA ARG A 45 8.44 4.54 -11.02
C ARG A 45 9.08 3.33 -10.37
N LEU A 46 8.32 2.24 -10.29
CA LEU A 46 8.80 0.95 -9.81
C LEU A 46 8.86 -0.04 -10.96
N GLN A 47 9.96 -0.78 -11.03
CA GLN A 47 10.11 -1.95 -11.89
C GLN A 47 9.28 -3.11 -11.34
N LEU A 48 8.48 -3.70 -12.22
CA LEU A 48 7.68 -4.89 -11.94
C LEU A 48 8.44 -6.12 -12.41
N PRO A 49 8.97 -6.97 -11.50
CA PRO A 49 9.53 -8.26 -11.88
C PRO A 49 8.46 -9.16 -12.53
N ASP A 50 8.90 -10.00 -13.47
CA ASP A 50 8.04 -10.94 -14.18
C ASP A 50 7.79 -12.20 -13.34
N VAL A 51 6.87 -12.06 -12.38
CA VAL A 51 6.46 -13.10 -11.43
C VAL A 51 4.95 -13.04 -11.25
N SER A 52 4.32 -14.17 -10.91
CA SER A 52 2.86 -14.24 -10.70
C SER A 52 2.52 -14.84 -9.34
N PHE A 53 1.63 -14.18 -8.60
CA PHE A 53 1.16 -14.61 -7.28
C PHE A 53 -0.34 -14.90 -7.31
N ASN A 54 -1.20 -13.88 -7.13
CA ASN A 54 -2.65 -14.05 -7.16
C ASN A 54 -3.27 -13.31 -8.36
N ARG A 55 -3.44 -14.05 -9.47
CA ARG A 55 -3.99 -13.48 -10.71
C ARG A 55 -5.44 -13.01 -10.59
N LEU A 56 -6.23 -13.63 -9.72
CA LEU A 56 -7.64 -13.24 -9.54
C LEU A 56 -7.73 -11.84 -8.97
N ILE A 57 -6.99 -11.56 -7.88
CA ILE A 57 -7.00 -10.23 -7.26
C ILE A 57 -6.28 -9.21 -8.14
N GLN A 58 -5.18 -9.58 -8.79
CA GLN A 58 -4.51 -8.72 -9.77
C GLN A 58 -5.49 -8.27 -10.89
N GLN A 59 -6.23 -9.22 -11.47
CA GLN A 59 -7.22 -8.92 -12.50
C GLN A 59 -8.37 -8.08 -11.96
N TYR A 60 -8.85 -8.38 -10.75
CA TYR A 60 -9.89 -7.58 -10.10
C TYR A 60 -9.43 -6.13 -9.91
N CYS A 61 -8.22 -5.90 -9.40
CA CYS A 61 -7.69 -4.55 -9.22
C CYS A 61 -7.60 -3.79 -10.54
N LYS A 62 -7.08 -4.45 -11.59
CA LYS A 62 -6.95 -3.86 -12.94
C LYS A 62 -8.31 -3.55 -13.57
N ALA A 63 -9.28 -4.46 -13.45
CA ALA A 63 -10.60 -4.31 -14.05
C ALA A 63 -11.47 -3.25 -13.36
N ASN A 64 -11.19 -2.94 -12.09
CA ASN A 64 -12.01 -2.03 -11.27
C ASN A 64 -11.26 -0.75 -10.86
N ASP A 65 -10.09 -0.47 -11.45
CA ASP A 65 -9.21 0.67 -11.11
C ASP A 65 -8.96 0.80 -9.60
N VAL A 66 -8.73 -0.33 -8.94
CA VAL A 66 -8.45 -0.36 -7.49
C VAL A 66 -6.98 -0.07 -7.27
N SER A 67 -6.70 0.98 -6.50
CA SER A 67 -5.35 1.36 -6.11
C SER A 67 -5.33 1.71 -4.62
N PRO A 68 -5.05 0.73 -3.75
CA PRO A 68 -4.95 0.98 -2.31
C PRO A 68 -3.89 2.04 -2.02
N ALA A 69 -4.11 2.84 -0.98
CA ALA A 69 -3.21 3.93 -0.57
C ALA A 69 -3.23 4.04 0.96
N THR A 70 -2.42 3.20 1.62
CA THR A 70 -2.46 2.98 3.07
C THR A 70 -1.33 3.67 3.83
N GLU A 71 -0.50 4.46 3.16
CA GLU A 71 0.63 5.18 3.78
C GLU A 71 0.16 6.19 4.83
N ARG A 72 -0.95 6.89 4.56
CA ARG A 72 -1.54 7.84 5.49
C ARG A 72 -2.59 7.17 6.37
N GLY A 73 -2.30 7.09 7.66
CA GLY A 73 -3.27 6.72 8.69
C GLY A 73 -4.28 7.83 8.98
N MET A 74 -5.33 7.51 9.74
CA MET A 74 -6.36 8.44 10.24
C MET A 74 -5.82 9.46 11.27
N THR A 75 -4.54 9.83 11.26
CA THR A 75 -3.94 10.73 12.28
C THR A 75 -4.54 12.13 12.25
N ASP A 76 -4.96 12.61 11.07
CA ASP A 76 -5.65 13.90 10.92
C ASP A 76 -7.17 13.79 11.04
N VAL A 77 -7.72 12.57 10.98
CA VAL A 77 -9.12 12.34 11.30
C VAL A 77 -9.23 12.26 12.81
N LYS A 78 -9.45 13.42 13.45
CA LYS A 78 -9.86 13.46 14.86
C LYS A 78 -11.19 12.73 14.99
N LEU A 79 -11.13 11.42 15.25
CA LEU A 79 -12.28 10.62 15.62
C LEU A 79 -12.89 11.26 16.87
N ARG A 80 -13.97 12.03 16.69
CA ARG A 80 -14.71 12.70 17.77
C ARG A 80 -15.27 11.71 18.80
N VAL A 81 -15.18 10.41 18.53
CA VAL A 81 -15.54 9.32 19.43
C VAL A 81 -14.66 9.30 20.69
N PHE A 82 -13.44 9.83 20.65
CA PHE A 82 -12.54 9.93 21.82
C PHE A 82 -12.28 11.39 22.23
N GLY A 83 -13.34 12.21 22.28
CA GLY A 83 -13.29 13.46 23.05
C GLY A 83 -13.08 13.17 24.54
N GLY A 84 -12.67 14.16 25.34
CA GLY A 84 -12.23 13.99 26.74
C GLY A 84 -13.18 13.24 27.70
N GLU A 85 -14.41 12.97 27.27
CA GLU A 85 -15.40 12.11 27.92
C GLU A 85 -14.99 10.62 28.00
N PHE A 86 -14.12 10.14 27.11
CA PHE A 86 -13.61 8.76 27.10
C PHE A 86 -12.14 8.64 27.55
N SER A 87 -11.70 9.55 28.43
CA SER A 87 -10.41 9.41 29.09
C SER A 87 -10.47 8.18 30.01
N PRO A 88 -9.62 7.15 29.84
CA PRO A 88 -9.55 6.07 30.81
C PRO A 88 -8.89 6.59 32.09
N GLN A 89 -9.67 7.21 32.97
CA GLN A 89 -9.27 7.41 34.37
C GLN A 89 -9.46 6.07 35.08
N PHE A 90 -8.42 5.25 35.08
CA PHE A 90 -8.34 4.14 36.02
C PHE A 90 -7.90 4.71 37.36
N ASN A 91 -8.82 4.72 38.33
CA ASN A 91 -8.52 4.97 39.76
C ASN A 91 -7.91 3.72 40.39
#